data_AF-A0A350Q6Y0-F1
#
_entry.id   AF-A0A350Q6Y0-F1
#
_cell.length_a   1.000
_cell.length_b   1.000
_cell.length_c   1.000
_cell.angle_alpha   90.00
_cell.angle_beta   90.00
_cell.angle_gamma   90.00
#
_symmetry.space_group_name_H-M   'P 1'
#
loop_
_entity.id
_entity.type
_entity.pdbx_description
1 polymer ?
#
loop_
_entity_poly.entity_id
_entity_poly.type
_entity_poly.pdbx_seq_one_letter_code
_entity_poly.pdbx_strand_id
1 'polypeptide(L)' 'MSDSRRRVVITGLGAITPVGNDVPATWGQLLAGGSGAAPITIFEATREFTSRIACEVKDFDPLNFL' A
#
# COMPACT_ATOMS: atom_id res chain seq x y z
N MET A 1 32.92 25.99 -9.90
CA MET A 1 32.49 25.53 -8.56
C MET A 1 31.84 24.17 -8.73
N SER A 2 32.57 23.09 -8.44
CA SER A 2 31.99 21.75 -8.37
C SER A 2 31.06 21.72 -7.17
N ASP A 3 29.75 21.52 -7.38
CA ASP A 3 28.82 21.27 -6.28
C ASP A 3 29.35 20.04 -5.52
N SER A 4 29.77 20.23 -4.27
CA SER A 4 30.43 19.22 -3.43
C SER A 4 29.45 18.17 -2.89
N ARG A 5 28.22 18.17 -3.39
CA ARG A 5 27.15 17.26 -2.97
C ARG A 5 27.08 16.05 -3.89
N ARG A 6 27.04 14.86 -3.28
CA ARG A 6 26.84 13.60 -3.99
C ARG A 6 25.46 13.59 -4.64
N ARG A 7 25.39 13.22 -5.92
CA ARG A 7 24.11 12.95 -6.60
C ARG A 7 23.54 11.64 -6.06
N VAL A 8 22.29 11.68 -5.66
CA VAL A 8 21.53 10.51 -5.20
C VAL A 8 20.33 10.35 -6.12
N VAL A 9 20.05 9.12 -6.55
CA VAL A 9 18.94 8.77 -7.44
C VAL A 9 18.19 7.57 -6.87
N ILE A 10 16.92 7.42 -7.25
CA ILE A 10 16.13 6.23 -6.95
C ILE A 10 16.36 5.20 -8.05
N THR A 11 16.78 3.99 -7.66
CA THR A 11 17.08 2.88 -8.58
C THR A 11 16.07 1.73 -8.47
N GLY A 12 15.14 1.78 -7.51
CA GLY A 12 14.13 0.76 -7.30
C GLY A 12 13.00 1.25 -6.42
N LEU A 13 11.82 0.67 -6.62
CA LEU A 13 10.60 0.93 -5.87
C LEU A 13 9.96 -0.41 -5.51
N GLY A 14 9.33 -0.48 -4.35
CA GLY A 14 8.52 -1.60 -3.89
C GLY A 14 7.34 -1.08 -3.10
N ALA A 15 6.17 -1.71 -3.26
CA ALA A 15 4.94 -1.28 -2.61
C ALA A 15 4.01 -2.48 -2.40
N ILE A 16 3.49 -2.61 -1.17
CA ILE A 16 2.36 -3.47 -0.83
C ILE A 16 1.36 -2.56 -0.12
N THR A 17 0.18 -2.39 -0.72
CA THR A 17 -0.78 -1.36 -0.31
C THR A 17 -2.22 -1.87 -0.38
N PRO A 18 -3.18 -1.16 0.23
CA PRO A 18 -4.60 -1.53 0.17
C PRO A 18 -5.23 -1.44 -1.23
N VAL A 19 -4.50 -0.87 -2.21
CA VAL A 19 -4.92 -0.72 -3.60
C VAL A 19 -4.01 -1.48 -4.58
N GLY A 20 -3.06 -2.27 -4.09
CA GLY A 20 -2.19 -3.08 -4.95
C GLY A 20 -0.99 -3.65 -4.22
N ASN A 21 -0.60 -4.88 -4.57
CA ASN A 21 0.51 -5.62 -3.95
C ASN A 21 1.85 -5.44 -4.68
N ASP A 22 1.90 -4.56 -5.67
CA ASP A 22 3.11 -4.13 -6.37
C ASP A 22 3.00 -2.66 -6.81
N VAL A 23 4.10 -2.13 -7.37
CA VAL A 23 4.18 -0.73 -7.83
C VAL A 23 3.23 -0.45 -9.00
N PRO A 24 3.20 -1.25 -10.09
CA PRO A 24 2.25 -1.01 -11.18
C PRO A 24 0.78 -1.00 -10.74
N ALA A 25 0.35 -1.96 -9.92
CA ALA A 25 -1.03 -2.08 -9.45
C ALA A 25 -1.40 -0.89 -8.55
N THR A 26 -0.54 -0.57 -7.58
CA THR A 26 -0.73 0.59 -6.69
C THR A 26 -0.87 1.87 -7.51
N TRP A 27 0.05 2.10 -8.45
CA TRP A 27 0.06 3.32 -9.26
C TRP A 27 -1.18 3.42 -10.18
N GLY A 28 -1.55 2.30 -10.82
CA GLY A 28 -2.73 2.25 -11.68
C GLY A 28 -4.03 2.57 -10.92
N GLN A 29 -4.21 2.02 -9.72
CA GLN A 29 -5.39 2.31 -8.89
C GLN A 29 -5.41 3.75 -8.39
N LEU A 30 -4.27 4.32 -7.99
CA LEU A 30 -4.20 5.72 -7.59
C LEU A 30 -4.61 6.67 -8.73
N LEU A 31 -4.11 6.42 -9.95
CA LEU A 31 -4.49 7.21 -11.12
C LEU A 31 -5.97 7.07 -11.49
N ALA A 32 -6.56 5.89 -11.26
CA ALA A 32 -7.97 5.64 -11.49
C ALA A 32 -8.88 6.21 -10.38
N GLY A 33 -8.32 6.75 -9.29
CA GLY A 33 -9.09 7.18 -8.12
C GLY A 33 -9.68 6.03 -7.31
N GLY A 34 -9.04 4.85 -7.38
CA GLY A 34 -9.45 3.65 -6.64
C GLY A 34 -9.35 3.84 -5.13
N SER A 35 -10.41 3.48 -4.41
CA SER A 35 -10.42 3.50 -2.94
C SER A 35 -9.94 2.15 -2.39
N GLY A 36 -8.99 2.19 -1.46
CA GLY A 36 -8.57 1.01 -0.70
C GLY A 36 -9.42 0.73 0.54
N ALA A 37 -10.29 1.66 0.93
CA ALA A 37 -11.09 1.58 2.14
C ALA A 37 -12.28 0.62 1.96
N ALA A 38 -12.45 -0.27 2.94
CA ALA A 38 -13.51 -1.26 2.98
C ALA A 38 -13.87 -1.58 4.46
N PRO A 39 -14.95 -2.33 4.73
CA PRO A 39 -15.18 -2.91 6.05
C PRO A 39 -13.97 -3.74 6.52
N ILE A 40 -13.66 -3.69 7.81
CA ILE A 40 -12.58 -4.49 8.41
C ILE A 40 -12.89 -5.98 8.29
N THR A 41 -11.91 -6.78 7.87
CA THR A 41 -12.05 -8.24 7.72
C THR A 41 -11.02 -9.04 8.53
N ILE A 42 -9.90 -8.42 8.94
CA ILE A 42 -8.83 -9.11 9.68
C ILE A 42 -9.25 -9.49 11.11
N PHE A 43 -10.23 -8.77 11.66
CA PHE A 43 -10.81 -9.07 12.96
C PHE A 43 -12.29 -8.67 13.00
N GLU A 44 -13.02 -9.15 14.01
CA GLU A 44 -14.40 -8.76 14.22
C GLU A 44 -14.48 -7.33 14.78
N ALA A 45 -14.80 -6.37 13.92
CA ALA A 45 -14.99 -4.98 14.30
C ALA A 45 -16.38 -4.78 14.96
N THR A 46 -16.46 -5.12 16.25
CA THR A 46 -17.68 -5.04 17.07
C THR A 46 -18.24 -3.61 17.19
N ARG A 47 -19.43 -3.48 17.79
CA ARG A 47 -20.10 -2.18 17.98
C ARG A 47 -19.34 -1.21 18.90
N GLU A 48 -18.41 -1.72 19.71
CA GLU A 48 -17.57 -0.93 20.61
C GLU A 48 -16.56 -0.07 19.86
N PHE A 49 -16.19 -0.47 18.63
CA PHE A 49 -15.34 0.32 17.77
C PHE A 49 -16.14 1.45 17.10
N THR A 50 -15.66 2.67 17.29
CA THR A 50 -16.20 3.88 16.64
C THR A 50 -15.98 3.87 15.12
N SER A 51 -14.93 3.20 14.62
CA SER A 51 -14.71 2.95 13.19
C SER A 51 -14.75 1.45 12.89
N ARG A 52 -15.37 1.08 11.77
CA ARG A 52 -15.49 -0.31 11.29
C ARG A 52 -14.99 -0.48 9.86
N ILE A 53 -14.26 0.51 9.37
CA ILE A 53 -13.62 0.50 8.05
C ILE A 53 -12.12 0.64 8.22
N ALA A 54 -11.38 0.04 7.29
CA ALA A 54 -9.93 0.16 7.20
C ALA A 54 -9.48 0.08 5.74
N CYS A 55 -8.22 0.40 5.50
CA CYS A 55 -7.55 0.15 4.23
C CYS A 55 -6.65 -1.06 4.42
N GLU A 56 -7.24 -2.26 4.33
CA GLU A 56 -6.51 -3.53 4.46
C GLU A 56 -5.80 -3.90 3.15
N VAL A 57 -4.61 -4.48 3.27
CA VAL A 57 -3.93 -5.15 2.16
C VAL A 57 -4.74 -6.41 1.82
N LYS A 58 -5.05 -6.60 0.54
CA LYS A 58 -5.92 -7.66 0.05
C LYS A 58 -5.06 -8.73 -0.63
N ASP A 59 -5.40 -10.00 -0.42
CA ASP A 59 -4.80 -11.15 -1.13
C ASP A 59 -3.26 -11.20 -1.06
N PHE A 60 -2.67 -10.70 0.04
CA PHE A 60 -1.24 -10.79 0.26
C PHE A 60 -0.87 -12.10 0.97
N ASP A 61 0.05 -12.84 0.36
CA ASP A 61 0.66 -14.04 0.95
C ASP A 61 2.18 -13.83 1.10
N PRO A 62 2.71 -13.79 2.33
CA PRO A 62 4.14 -13.63 2.57
C PRO A 62 4.98 -14.82 2.08
N LEU A 63 4.39 -16.02 1.91
CA LEU A 63 5.11 -17.20 1.42
C LEU A 63 5.57 -17.05 -0.04
N ASN A 64 4.99 -16.10 -0.79
CA ASN A 64 5.45 -15.77 -2.14
C ASN A 64 6.83 -15.08 -2.19
N PHE A 65 7.43 -14.77 -1.02
CA PHE A 65 8.69 -14.02 -0.92
C PHE A 65 9.75 -14.70 -0.04
N LEU A 66 9.50 -15.95 0.40
CA LEU A 66 10.40 -16.75 1.25
C LEU A 66 11.04 -17.90 0.46
#